data_AF-A0A1E7KZM8-F1
#
_entry.id   AF-A0A1E7KZM8-F1
#
_cell.length_a   1.000
_cell.length_b   1.000
_cell.length_c   1.000
_cell.angle_alpha   90.00
_cell.angle_beta   90.00
_cell.angle_gamma   90.00
#
_symmetry.space_group_name_H-M   'P 1'
#
loop_
_entity.id
_entity.type
_entity.pdbx_description
1 polymer ?
#
loop_
_entity_poly.entity_id
_entity_poly.type
_entity_poly.pdbx_seq_one_letter_code
_entity_poly.pdbx_strand_id
1 'polypeptide(L)'
;MAAQGAPTGPAADAVERGFPHLDTVRSAITALYKRLSWDTVRRFDVSVAPADVAFSDTEDLHAGVQRVARVMVQQFRLPDARMIVSFREMEHAAHIELAAGPEYFIELNARFKRHRRDIGAALAHEVMHVYLHRLGLAFHGTRDNEILTDTATTYLGAGWLLLDAFRQDQVSSQKLGYLTPEEFGYVLAKRAAVFGEGPEVWFTSPQAYEAYLKGTGLARADEARPPLAASGWAGRRRYTRDRRHALARPASTPYPPDADAWSYAFDGRSPLRVSFPCPTCQQRIRVPVRGRMRARCGLCHSVLDCDT
;
A
#
# COMPACT_ATOMS: atom_id res chain seq x y z
N MET A 1 47.21 -16.06 -0.57
CA MET A 1 47.38 -16.03 -2.04
C MET A 1 46.31 -15.14 -2.61
N ALA A 2 46.74 -14.10 -3.33
CA ALA A 2 45.89 -13.09 -3.93
C ALA A 2 45.08 -13.67 -5.10
N ALA A 3 43.86 -13.17 -5.28
CA ALA A 3 43.16 -13.17 -6.55
C ALA A 3 42.40 -11.84 -6.64
N GLN A 4 42.97 -10.92 -7.42
CA GLN A 4 42.31 -9.71 -7.89
C GLN A 4 41.35 -10.09 -9.02
N GLY A 5 40.08 -9.75 -8.83
CA GLY A 5 39.10 -9.59 -9.90
C GLY A 5 38.24 -8.42 -9.48
N ALA A 6 38.44 -7.27 -10.12
CA ALA A 6 37.56 -6.12 -9.92
C ALA A 6 36.21 -6.40 -10.57
N PRO A 7 35.08 -6.31 -9.85
CA PRO A 7 33.82 -5.98 -10.48
C PRO A 7 33.70 -4.45 -10.49
N THR A 8 33.50 -3.93 -11.69
CA THR A 8 32.91 -2.62 -11.97
C THR A 8 31.76 -2.33 -11.00
N GLY A 9 31.74 -1.14 -10.40
CA GLY A 9 30.69 -0.72 -9.46
C GLY A 9 29.27 -0.90 -10.02
N PRO A 10 28.26 -1.06 -9.16
CA PRO A 10 26.92 -1.38 -9.61
C PRO A 10 26.43 -0.27 -10.54
N ALA A 11 26.06 -0.66 -11.76
CA ALA A 11 25.18 0.13 -12.59
C ALA A 11 23.95 0.45 -11.74
N ALA A 12 23.49 1.70 -11.75
CA ALA A 12 22.27 2.10 -11.07
C ALA A 12 21.14 1.14 -11.48
N ASP A 13 20.72 0.26 -10.57
CA ASP A 13 19.71 -0.74 -10.86
C ASP A 13 18.44 -0.03 -11.36
N ALA A 14 17.98 -0.43 -12.55
CA ALA A 14 16.80 0.12 -13.15
C ALA A 14 15.62 -0.08 -12.19
N VAL A 15 14.98 1.02 -11.76
CA VAL A 15 13.85 0.90 -10.83
C VAL A 15 12.75 0.09 -11.51
N GLU A 16 12.34 -0.98 -10.83
CA GLU A 16 11.19 -1.78 -11.19
C GLU A 16 9.92 -0.90 -11.29
N ARG A 17 9.21 -0.97 -12.43
CA ARG A 17 7.99 -0.19 -12.72
C ARG A 17 6.80 -1.12 -12.88
N GLY A 18 5.59 -0.56 -12.75
CA GLY A 18 4.35 -1.32 -12.89
C GLY A 18 3.92 -1.94 -11.55
N PHE A 19 3.25 -3.10 -11.59
CA PHE A 19 2.61 -3.69 -10.39
C PHE A 19 3.08 -5.12 -10.08
N PRO A 20 4.39 -5.39 -9.98
CA PRO A 20 4.93 -6.74 -9.77
C PRO A 20 4.56 -7.37 -8.41
N HIS A 21 4.26 -6.56 -7.40
CA HIS A 21 3.91 -6.96 -6.03
C HIS A 21 2.42 -6.79 -5.70
N LEU A 22 1.58 -6.57 -6.71
CA LEU A 22 0.16 -6.25 -6.51
C LEU A 22 -0.57 -7.24 -5.61
N ASP A 23 -0.24 -8.52 -5.72
CA ASP A 23 -0.85 -9.60 -4.94
C ASP A 23 -0.52 -9.46 -3.44
N THR A 24 0.74 -9.16 -3.12
CA THR A 24 1.19 -8.91 -1.74
C THR A 24 0.58 -7.61 -1.21
N VAL A 25 0.50 -6.55 -2.03
CA VAL A 25 -0.16 -5.28 -1.67
C VAL A 25 -1.65 -5.50 -1.33
N ARG A 26 -2.39 -6.23 -2.18
CA ARG A 26 -3.81 -6.54 -1.94
C ARG A 26 -4.01 -7.41 -0.70
N SER A 27 -3.10 -8.34 -0.46
CA SER A 27 -3.07 -9.15 0.76
C SER A 27 -2.81 -8.29 1.99
N ALA A 28 -1.87 -7.35 1.93
CA ALA A 28 -1.53 -6.41 3.00
C ALA A 28 -2.73 -5.51 3.35
N ILE A 29 -3.44 -4.96 2.37
CA ILE A 29 -4.68 -4.20 2.60
C ILE A 29 -5.71 -5.08 3.34
N THR A 30 -5.93 -6.32 2.88
CA THR A 30 -6.86 -7.24 3.55
C THR A 30 -6.44 -7.50 5.01
N ALA A 31 -5.15 -7.77 5.23
CA ALA A 31 -4.60 -8.05 6.54
C ALA A 31 -4.73 -6.85 7.49
N LEU A 32 -4.52 -5.64 6.98
CA LEU A 32 -4.69 -4.39 7.73
C LEU A 32 -6.13 -4.23 8.24
N TYR A 33 -7.13 -4.39 7.36
CA TYR A 33 -8.54 -4.33 7.77
C TYR A 33 -8.91 -5.45 8.76
N LYS A 34 -8.37 -6.66 8.59
CA LYS A 34 -8.60 -7.77 9.54
C LYS A 34 -8.01 -7.46 10.91
N ARG A 35 -6.82 -6.87 10.96
CA ARG A 35 -6.13 -6.61 12.22
C ARG A 35 -6.69 -5.40 12.96
N LEU A 36 -6.99 -4.32 12.23
CA LEU A 36 -7.45 -3.06 12.83
C LEU A 36 -8.96 -2.99 12.99
N SER A 37 -9.74 -3.73 12.20
CA SER A 37 -11.16 -3.49 11.93
C SER A 37 -11.42 -2.22 11.13
N TRP A 38 -12.61 -2.14 10.53
CA TRP A 38 -13.06 -0.96 9.79
C TRP A 38 -13.08 0.31 10.65
N ASP A 39 -13.63 0.24 11.87
CA ASP A 39 -13.76 1.41 12.75
C ASP A 39 -12.41 2.02 13.10
N THR A 40 -11.38 1.19 13.34
CA THR A 40 -10.03 1.70 13.62
C THR A 40 -9.37 2.28 12.38
N VAL A 41 -9.50 1.64 11.21
CA VAL A 41 -8.99 2.21 9.94
C VAL A 41 -9.61 3.59 9.70
N ARG A 42 -10.90 3.75 9.98
CA ARG A 42 -11.61 5.03 9.85
C ARG A 42 -11.11 6.13 10.78
N ARG A 43 -10.32 5.81 11.82
CA ARG A 43 -9.66 6.82 12.67
C ARG A 43 -8.40 7.40 12.02
N PHE A 44 -7.94 6.88 10.89
CA PHE A 44 -6.82 7.45 10.12
C PHE A 44 -7.33 8.26 8.94
N ASP A 45 -8.39 9.04 9.15
CA ASP A 45 -9.12 9.78 8.11
C ASP A 45 -8.37 10.96 7.54
N VAL A 46 -7.40 11.50 8.28
CA VAL A 46 -6.54 12.59 7.85
C VAL A 46 -5.13 12.06 7.58
N SER A 47 -4.62 12.33 6.38
CA SER A 47 -3.21 12.12 6.05
C SER A 47 -2.32 13.17 6.73
N VAL A 48 -1.05 12.84 6.93
CA VAL A 48 -0.07 13.80 7.48
C VAL A 48 -0.05 15.06 6.59
N ALA A 49 -0.21 16.23 7.20
CA ALA A 49 -0.22 17.48 6.44
C ALA A 49 1.20 17.84 5.97
N PRO A 50 1.39 18.34 4.73
CA PRO A 50 2.69 18.78 4.24
C PRO A 50 3.37 19.82 5.14
N ALA A 51 2.59 20.69 5.80
CA ALA A 51 3.12 21.71 6.70
C ALA A 51 3.77 21.12 7.96
N ASP A 52 3.25 20.01 8.49
CA ASP A 52 3.76 19.38 9.72
C ASP A 52 5.10 18.68 9.51
N VAL A 53 5.40 18.33 8.27
CA VAL A 53 6.61 17.61 7.85
C VAL A 53 7.53 18.44 6.96
N ALA A 54 7.16 19.70 6.69
CA ALA A 54 8.04 20.65 6.05
C ALA A 54 9.29 20.84 6.91
N PHE A 55 10.46 20.71 6.28
CA PHE A 55 11.73 20.78 6.97
C PHE A 55 12.71 21.62 6.16
N SER A 56 12.91 22.87 6.59
CA SER A 56 13.80 23.81 5.92
C SER A 56 15.27 23.56 6.28
N ASP A 57 16.17 24.05 5.44
CA ASP A 57 17.61 24.02 5.71
C ASP A 57 18.03 24.96 6.85
N THR A 58 17.20 25.96 7.18
CA THR A 58 17.44 26.94 8.25
C THR A 58 17.11 26.40 9.64
N GLU A 59 16.32 25.34 9.74
CA GLU A 59 15.97 24.72 11.00
C GLU A 59 17.15 23.91 11.56
N ASP A 60 17.25 23.78 12.89
CA ASP A 60 18.22 22.85 13.48
C ASP A 60 17.89 21.40 13.05
N LEU A 61 18.91 20.67 12.62
CA LEU A 61 18.72 19.33 12.05
C LEU A 61 18.10 18.37 13.08
N HIS A 62 18.61 18.34 14.31
CA HIS A 62 18.14 17.39 15.31
C HIS A 62 16.75 17.75 15.83
N ALA A 63 16.50 19.05 16.06
CA ALA A 63 15.18 19.53 16.47
C ALA A 63 14.11 19.23 15.41
N GLY A 64 14.41 19.49 14.12
CA GLY A 64 13.48 19.24 13.03
C GLY A 64 13.18 17.75 12.82
N VAL A 65 14.20 16.89 12.86
CA VAL A 65 14.01 15.43 12.81
C VAL A 65 13.11 14.95 13.94
N GLN A 66 13.34 15.43 15.17
CA GLN A 66 12.56 15.07 16.34
C GLN A 66 11.10 15.56 16.25
N ARG A 67 10.87 16.75 15.68
CA ARG A 67 9.51 17.23 15.38
C ARG A 67 8.81 16.29 14.40
N VAL A 68 9.44 15.97 13.27
CA VAL A 68 8.86 15.10 12.24
C VAL A 68 8.60 13.69 12.79
N ALA A 69 9.50 13.14 13.60
CA ALA A 69 9.31 11.86 14.27
C ALA A 69 8.09 11.87 15.19
N ARG A 70 7.88 12.96 15.95
CA ARG A 70 6.69 13.13 16.78
C ARG A 70 5.40 13.17 15.96
N VAL A 71 5.41 13.85 14.81
CA VAL A 71 4.27 13.85 13.88
C VAL A 71 3.95 12.43 13.40
N MET A 72 4.96 11.61 13.07
CA MET A 72 4.74 10.20 12.69
C MET A 72 4.17 9.35 13.83
N VAL A 73 4.69 9.50 15.05
CA VAL A 73 4.16 8.81 16.25
C VAL A 73 2.69 9.16 16.49
N GLN A 74 2.34 10.44 16.35
CA GLN A 74 0.97 10.93 16.50
C GLN A 74 0.07 10.42 15.36
N GLN A 75 0.52 10.49 14.11
CA GLN A 75 -0.20 9.98 12.95
C GLN A 75 -0.55 8.50 13.12
N PHE A 76 0.42 7.69 13.54
CA PHE A 76 0.23 6.26 13.76
C PHE A 76 -0.37 5.91 15.12
N ARG A 77 -0.78 6.94 15.89
CA ARG A 77 -1.48 6.80 17.18
C ARG A 77 -0.73 5.88 18.15
N LEU A 78 0.60 5.88 18.07
CA LEU A 78 1.44 5.16 19.00
C LEU A 78 1.34 5.83 20.38
N PRO A 79 1.31 5.06 21.49
CA PRO A 79 1.50 5.64 22.83
C PRO A 79 2.79 6.43 22.83
N ASP A 80 2.87 7.54 23.58
CA ASP A 80 3.96 8.53 23.53
C ASP A 80 5.34 7.85 23.63
N ALA A 81 5.85 7.47 22.47
CA ALA A 81 6.99 6.60 22.30
C ALA A 81 8.14 7.51 21.96
N ARG A 82 9.16 7.49 22.80
CA ARG A 82 10.30 8.37 22.63
C ARG A 82 11.16 7.84 21.47
N MET A 83 11.08 8.52 20.34
CA MET A 83 11.92 8.25 19.18
C MET A 83 13.28 8.93 19.38
N ILE A 84 14.34 8.15 19.43
CA ILE A 84 15.72 8.65 19.48
C ILE A 84 16.31 8.45 18.08
N VAL A 85 16.48 9.56 17.37
CA VAL A 85 16.96 9.53 15.98
C VAL A 85 18.43 9.94 15.92
N SER A 86 19.24 9.08 15.34
CA SER A 86 20.68 9.31 15.09
C SER A 86 20.98 9.26 13.59
N PHE A 87 22.19 9.69 13.20
CA PHE A 87 22.64 9.61 11.82
C PHE A 87 23.92 8.80 11.71
N ARG A 88 23.99 7.90 10.73
CA ARG A 88 25.13 7.01 10.50
C ARG A 88 25.38 6.77 9.02
N GLU A 89 26.63 6.56 8.62
CA GLU A 89 26.95 6.08 7.28
C GLU A 89 26.54 4.60 7.15
N MET A 90 25.66 4.30 6.20
CA MET A 90 25.11 2.96 6.00
C MET A 90 24.65 2.77 4.55
N GLU A 91 24.40 1.53 4.15
CA GLU A 91 23.85 1.19 2.83
C GLU A 91 22.36 1.53 2.74
N HIS A 92 21.60 1.17 3.77
CA HIS A 92 20.15 1.41 3.83
C HIS A 92 19.82 2.88 4.11
N ALA A 93 18.58 3.27 3.83
CA ALA A 93 18.09 4.61 4.13
C ALA A 93 17.95 4.82 5.64
N ALA A 94 17.37 3.86 6.33
CA ALA A 94 17.22 3.89 7.76
C ALA A 94 17.17 2.47 8.33
N HIS A 95 17.28 2.39 9.65
CA HIS A 95 17.13 1.16 10.43
C HIS A 95 16.49 1.50 11.78
N ILE A 96 15.61 0.63 12.25
CA ILE A 96 14.98 0.76 13.55
C ILE A 96 15.20 -0.46 14.44
N GLU A 97 15.54 -0.21 15.70
CA GLU A 97 15.62 -1.26 16.71
C GLU A 97 14.24 -1.47 17.36
N LEU A 98 13.64 -2.63 17.11
CA LEU A 98 12.38 -3.05 17.72
C LEU A 98 12.65 -3.68 19.10
N ALA A 99 12.81 -2.83 20.12
CA ALA A 99 12.98 -3.27 21.50
C ALA A 99 11.66 -3.24 22.28
N ALA A 100 11.57 -4.06 23.34
CA ALA A 100 10.50 -3.97 24.34
C ALA A 100 10.78 -2.76 25.26
N GLY A 101 10.13 -1.62 25.00
CA GLY A 101 10.31 -0.43 25.82
C GLY A 101 9.51 0.79 25.34
N PRO A 102 9.61 1.91 26.08
CA PRO A 102 9.02 3.18 25.66
C PRO A 102 9.89 3.95 24.65
N GLU A 103 11.16 3.54 24.48
CA GLU A 103 12.13 4.19 23.61
C GLU A 103 12.40 3.35 22.36
N TYR A 104 12.47 4.00 21.20
CA TYR A 104 12.81 3.39 19.91
C TYR A 104 13.96 4.15 19.28
N PHE A 105 14.96 3.41 18.82
CA PHE A 105 16.15 3.98 18.21
C PHE A 105 16.04 3.86 16.69
N ILE A 106 16.08 5.00 16.02
CA ILE A 106 16.08 5.09 14.55
C ILE A 106 17.44 5.62 14.11
N GLU A 107 18.15 4.83 13.33
CA GLU A 107 19.36 5.27 12.64
C GLU A 107 18.97 5.71 11.22
N LEU A 108 19.16 6.99 10.90
CA LEU A 108 19.01 7.51 9.55
C LEU A 108 20.37 7.54 8.84
N ASN A 109 20.35 7.32 7.54
CA ASN A 109 21.55 7.49 6.72
C ASN A 109 22.06 8.93 6.77
N ALA A 110 23.37 9.11 6.96
CA ALA A 110 24.02 10.41 7.03
C ALA A 110 23.78 11.31 5.81
N ARG A 111 23.44 10.74 4.64
CA ARG A 111 23.03 11.51 3.45
C ARG A 111 21.82 12.41 3.69
N PHE A 112 20.91 12.01 4.59
CA PHE A 112 19.71 12.80 4.90
C PHE A 112 20.02 14.13 5.58
N LYS A 113 21.23 14.31 6.14
CA LYS A 113 21.71 15.62 6.61
C LYS A 113 21.68 16.69 5.50
N ARG A 114 21.80 16.25 4.23
CA ARG A 114 21.79 17.09 3.02
C ARG A 114 20.49 16.96 2.21
N HIS A 115 19.59 16.06 2.60
CA HIS A 115 18.32 15.77 1.90
C HIS A 115 17.15 15.76 2.88
N ARG A 116 16.96 16.88 3.59
CA ARG A 116 16.02 16.99 4.71
C ARG A 116 14.57 16.70 4.34
N ARG A 117 14.18 17.03 3.09
CA ARG A 117 12.85 16.75 2.54
C ARG A 117 12.45 15.27 2.55
N ASP A 118 13.42 14.36 2.51
CA ASP A 118 13.16 12.92 2.42
C ASP A 118 13.15 12.25 3.81
N ILE A 119 13.50 12.99 4.87
CA ILE A 119 13.51 12.49 6.26
C ILE A 119 12.10 12.05 6.69
N GLY A 120 11.07 12.79 6.29
CA GLY A 120 9.68 12.43 6.59
C GLY A 120 9.29 11.08 6.02
N ALA A 121 9.73 10.77 4.79
CA ALA A 121 9.47 9.48 4.15
C ALA A 121 10.21 8.33 4.87
N ALA A 122 11.48 8.52 5.23
CA ALA A 122 12.24 7.53 5.98
C ALA A 122 11.62 7.27 7.36
N LEU A 123 11.28 8.32 8.11
CA LEU A 123 10.65 8.19 9.43
C LEU A 123 9.26 7.55 9.34
N ALA A 124 8.46 7.88 8.32
CA ALA A 124 7.15 7.25 8.12
C ALA A 124 7.27 5.73 7.95
N HIS A 125 8.26 5.27 7.17
CA HIS A 125 8.53 3.84 6.99
C HIS A 125 9.00 3.17 8.29
N GLU A 126 10.01 3.74 8.97
CA GLU A 126 10.56 3.13 10.20
C GLU A 126 9.55 3.11 11.36
N VAL A 127 8.80 4.19 11.57
CA VAL A 127 7.79 4.23 12.63
C VAL A 127 6.63 3.27 12.32
N MET A 128 6.34 2.99 11.04
CA MET A 128 5.37 1.96 10.68
C MET A 128 5.84 0.55 11.06
N HIS A 129 7.15 0.25 10.99
CA HIS A 129 7.68 -1.01 11.53
C HIS A 129 7.36 -1.16 13.03
N VAL A 130 7.50 -0.08 13.83
CA VAL A 130 7.09 -0.10 15.26
C VAL A 130 5.60 -0.38 15.41
N TYR A 131 4.77 0.31 14.61
CA TYR A 131 3.33 0.16 14.67
C TYR A 131 2.90 -1.27 14.33
N LEU A 132 3.41 -1.84 13.24
CA LEU A 132 3.14 -3.22 12.83
C LEU A 132 3.64 -4.24 13.86
N HIS A 133 4.84 -4.03 14.41
CA HIS A 133 5.38 -4.86 15.48
C HIS A 133 4.47 -4.86 16.73
N ARG A 134 4.02 -3.68 17.17
CA ARG A 134 3.07 -3.57 18.31
C ARG A 134 1.70 -4.18 18.01
N LEU A 135 1.26 -4.09 16.75
CA LEU A 135 0.08 -4.81 16.31
C LEU A 135 0.31 -6.31 16.19
N GLY A 136 1.54 -6.84 16.22
CA GLY A 136 1.82 -8.23 15.90
C GLY A 136 1.35 -8.63 14.50
N LEU A 137 1.41 -7.69 13.54
CA LEU A 137 1.05 -7.92 12.15
C LEU A 137 2.31 -8.04 11.30
N ALA A 138 2.56 -9.23 10.78
CA ALA A 138 3.71 -9.52 9.93
C ALA A 138 3.33 -10.59 8.88
N PHE A 139 4.02 -10.55 7.75
CA PHE A 139 4.04 -11.58 6.72
C PHE A 139 5.26 -12.49 6.88
N HIS A 140 5.29 -13.59 6.11
CA HIS A 140 6.43 -14.50 6.10
C HIS A 140 7.54 -13.95 5.19
N GLY A 141 8.73 -13.80 5.75
CA GLY A 141 9.90 -13.34 5.01
C GLY A 141 10.04 -11.81 4.99
N THR A 142 11.28 -11.35 4.80
CA THR A 142 11.63 -9.93 4.88
C THR A 142 10.95 -9.12 3.78
N ARG A 143 11.03 -9.54 2.51
CA ARG A 143 10.47 -8.78 1.37
C ARG A 143 8.97 -8.49 1.53
N ASP A 144 8.19 -9.49 1.91
CA ASP A 144 6.74 -9.33 2.07
C ASP A 144 6.38 -8.46 3.29
N ASN A 145 7.21 -8.47 4.34
CA ASN A 145 7.07 -7.56 5.46
C ASN A 145 7.33 -6.11 5.07
N GLU A 146 8.34 -5.85 4.24
CA GLU A 146 8.60 -4.48 3.77
C GLU A 146 7.47 -3.96 2.86
N ILE A 147 6.91 -4.82 2.00
CA ILE A 147 5.72 -4.49 1.20
C ILE A 147 4.53 -4.20 2.11
N LEU A 148 4.34 -4.97 3.18
CA LEU A 148 3.32 -4.71 4.19
C LEU A 148 3.56 -3.36 4.88
N THR A 149 4.80 -3.05 5.28
CA THR A 149 5.18 -1.77 5.91
C THR A 149 4.86 -0.59 5.01
N ASP A 150 5.28 -0.62 3.75
CA ASP A 150 4.96 0.46 2.81
C ASP A 150 3.47 0.59 2.51
N THR A 151 2.78 -0.54 2.36
CA THR A 151 1.34 -0.57 2.13
C THR A 151 0.60 0.03 3.33
N ALA A 152 0.97 -0.34 4.55
CA ALA A 152 0.37 0.17 5.77
C ALA A 152 0.69 1.66 5.97
N THR A 153 1.94 2.07 5.78
CA THR A 153 2.39 3.48 5.81
C THR A 153 1.54 4.33 4.88
N THR A 154 1.31 3.83 3.67
CA THR A 154 0.51 4.50 2.65
C THR A 154 -0.96 4.54 3.00
N TYR A 155 -1.53 3.40 3.35
CA TYR A 155 -2.96 3.30 3.61
C TYR A 155 -3.39 4.05 4.88
N LEU A 156 -2.48 4.24 5.85
CA LEU A 156 -2.72 4.94 7.12
C LEU A 156 -2.30 6.43 7.09
N GLY A 157 -1.98 6.98 5.92
CA GLY A 157 -1.96 8.43 5.70
C GLY A 157 -0.60 9.10 5.64
N ALA A 158 0.49 8.34 5.55
CA ALA A 158 1.85 8.90 5.41
C ALA A 158 2.53 8.56 4.07
N GLY A 159 1.93 7.72 3.22
CA GLY A 159 2.60 7.25 1.99
C GLY A 159 2.71 8.24 0.86
N TRP A 160 2.03 9.39 0.92
CA TRP A 160 2.30 10.46 -0.05
C TRP A 160 3.75 10.96 0.08
N LEU A 161 4.34 10.93 1.28
CA LEU A 161 5.75 11.24 1.52
C LEU A 161 6.67 10.25 0.81
N LEU A 162 6.38 8.95 0.90
CA LEU A 162 7.17 7.90 0.28
C LEU A 162 7.12 8.01 -1.25
N LEU A 163 5.93 8.26 -1.79
CA LEU A 163 5.76 8.47 -3.23
C LEU A 163 6.43 9.74 -3.72
N ASP A 164 6.35 10.86 -2.98
CA ASP A 164 6.95 12.14 -3.39
C ASP A 164 8.47 12.16 -3.27
N ALA A 165 9.01 11.41 -2.30
CA ALA A 165 10.45 11.22 -2.14
C ALA A 165 11.06 10.34 -3.25
N PHE A 166 10.24 9.63 -4.04
CA PHE A 166 10.71 8.84 -5.17
C PHE A 166 11.27 9.75 -6.27
N ARG A 167 12.56 9.57 -6.57
CA ARG A 167 13.27 10.31 -7.63
C ARG A 167 14.16 9.36 -8.42
N GLN A 168 14.08 9.50 -9.74
CA GLN A 168 14.99 8.87 -10.69
C GLN A 168 15.72 9.97 -11.45
N ASP A 169 17.02 10.11 -11.19
CA ASP A 169 17.90 10.97 -11.99
C ASP A 169 18.92 10.08 -12.72
N GLN A 170 19.52 10.60 -13.81
CA GLN A 170 20.47 9.88 -14.67
C GLN A 170 21.71 9.34 -13.93
N VAL A 171 21.96 9.78 -12.70
CA VAL A 171 23.17 9.49 -11.92
C VAL A 171 22.84 8.77 -10.59
N SER A 172 21.58 8.72 -10.15
CA SER A 172 21.17 8.04 -8.91
C SER A 172 19.67 7.72 -8.88
N SER A 173 19.33 6.51 -8.43
CA SER A 173 17.99 6.15 -7.97
C SER A 173 17.95 6.18 -6.43
N GLN A 174 17.05 6.97 -5.85
CA GLN A 174 16.78 6.96 -4.41
C GLN A 174 15.42 6.30 -4.20
N LYS A 175 15.43 5.01 -3.86
CA LYS A 175 14.22 4.25 -3.50
C LYS A 175 14.07 4.24 -1.99
N LEU A 176 12.96 4.77 -1.49
CA LEU A 176 12.49 4.55 -0.12
C LEU A 176 11.31 3.60 -0.21
N GLY A 177 11.46 2.41 0.40
CA GLY A 177 10.48 1.34 0.30
C GLY A 177 10.74 0.32 -0.80
N TYR A 178 9.91 -0.72 -0.80
CA TYR A 178 9.92 -1.89 -1.67
C TYR A 178 8.84 -1.81 -2.76
N LEU A 179 7.77 -1.04 -2.55
CA LEU A 179 6.78 -0.78 -3.59
C LEU A 179 7.39 -0.04 -4.78
N THR A 180 6.86 -0.30 -5.98
CA THR A 180 7.09 0.58 -7.13
C THR A 180 6.32 1.90 -6.94
N PRO A 181 6.68 2.97 -7.66
CA PRO A 181 5.90 4.21 -7.64
C PRO A 181 4.42 3.97 -7.99
N GLU A 182 4.15 3.14 -9.01
CA GLU A 182 2.78 2.82 -9.42
C GLU A 182 1.99 2.10 -8.32
N GLU A 183 2.63 1.20 -7.56
CA GLU A 183 2.02 0.50 -6.43
C GLU A 183 1.70 1.44 -5.27
N PHE A 184 2.62 2.35 -4.92
CA PHE A 184 2.32 3.44 -3.99
C PHE A 184 1.11 4.25 -4.46
N GLY A 185 1.09 4.62 -5.75
CA GLY A 185 -0.05 5.30 -6.37
C GLY A 185 -1.37 4.54 -6.24
N TYR A 186 -1.35 3.22 -6.39
CA TYR A 186 -2.53 2.36 -6.27
C TYR A 186 -3.05 2.28 -4.83
N VAL A 187 -2.16 2.10 -3.85
CA VAL A 187 -2.54 2.07 -2.42
C VAL A 187 -3.10 3.42 -1.99
N LEU A 188 -2.44 4.51 -2.40
CA LEU A 188 -2.86 5.87 -2.10
C LEU A 188 -4.20 6.21 -2.77
N ALA A 189 -4.44 5.79 -4.01
CA ALA A 189 -5.73 5.96 -4.67
C ALA A 189 -6.86 5.20 -3.96
N LYS A 190 -6.59 3.99 -3.47
CA LYS A 190 -7.58 3.25 -2.66
C LYS A 190 -7.89 3.93 -1.34
N ARG A 191 -6.87 4.49 -0.66
CA ARG A 191 -7.05 5.30 0.54
C ARG A 191 -7.91 6.53 0.21
N ALA A 192 -7.52 7.30 -0.81
CA ALA A 192 -8.22 8.49 -1.26
C ALA A 192 -9.71 8.21 -1.53
N ALA A 193 -10.05 7.10 -2.17
CA ALA A 193 -11.44 6.69 -2.39
C ALA A 193 -12.22 6.42 -1.09
N VAL A 194 -11.58 5.88 -0.05
CA VAL A 194 -12.22 5.62 1.24
C VAL A 194 -12.44 6.90 2.04
N PHE A 195 -11.50 7.84 1.99
CA PHE A 195 -11.51 9.03 2.85
C PHE A 195 -11.96 10.31 2.14
N GLY A 196 -12.10 10.29 0.81
CA GLY A 196 -12.44 11.48 0.02
C GLY A 196 -11.28 12.48 -0.08
N GLU A 197 -10.04 12.01 -0.05
CA GLU A 197 -8.84 12.86 -0.13
C GLU A 197 -8.38 13.08 -1.59
N GLY A 198 -7.73 14.21 -1.86
CA GLY A 198 -7.09 14.54 -3.13
C GLY A 198 -5.57 14.73 -2.95
N PRO A 199 -4.79 13.66 -2.79
CA PRO A 199 -3.36 13.74 -2.46
C PRO A 199 -2.50 14.31 -3.60
N GLU A 200 -3.02 14.42 -4.82
CA GLU A 200 -2.32 14.97 -5.97
C GLU A 200 -1.78 16.40 -5.76
N VAL A 201 -2.39 17.17 -4.84
CA VAL A 201 -1.98 18.54 -4.55
C VAL A 201 -0.74 18.63 -3.65
N TRP A 202 -0.32 17.50 -3.06
CA TRP A 202 0.85 17.45 -2.15
C TRP A 202 2.14 17.06 -2.87
N PHE A 203 2.06 16.54 -4.10
CA PHE A 203 3.24 16.09 -4.82
C PHE A 203 4.05 17.27 -5.35
N THR A 204 5.34 17.23 -5.08
CA THR A 204 6.36 18.10 -5.68
C THR A 204 7.08 17.42 -6.85
N SER A 205 6.98 16.09 -6.94
CA SER A 205 7.59 15.28 -8.00
C SER A 205 6.60 14.98 -9.15
N PRO A 206 6.94 15.29 -10.42
CA PRO A 206 6.16 14.85 -11.57
C PRO A 206 6.04 13.32 -11.66
N GLN A 207 7.08 12.59 -11.24
CA GLN A 207 7.07 11.13 -11.26
C GLN A 207 6.06 10.56 -10.26
N ALA A 208 5.93 11.19 -9.09
CA ALA A 208 4.92 10.85 -8.08
C ALA A 208 3.51 11.06 -8.65
N TYR A 209 3.26 12.21 -9.29
CA TYR A 209 1.99 12.51 -9.92
C TYR A 209 1.60 11.50 -11.01
N GLU A 210 2.50 11.19 -11.94
CA GLU A 210 2.26 10.20 -13.00
C GLU A 210 1.99 8.80 -12.44
N ALA A 211 2.75 8.40 -11.42
CA ALA A 211 2.58 7.11 -10.76
C ALA A 211 1.24 7.02 -10.03
N TYR A 212 0.82 8.10 -9.36
CA TYR A 212 -0.51 8.20 -8.75
C TYR A 212 -1.63 8.08 -9.78
N LEU A 213 -1.51 8.71 -10.96
CA LEU A 213 -2.50 8.56 -12.02
C LEU A 213 -2.62 7.11 -12.53
N LYS A 214 -1.49 6.43 -12.74
CA LYS A 214 -1.47 5.01 -13.14
C LYS A 214 -2.11 4.13 -12.06
N GLY A 215 -1.75 4.35 -10.80
CA GLY A 215 -2.32 3.64 -9.66
C GLY A 215 -3.83 3.87 -9.50
N THR A 216 -4.27 5.11 -9.71
CA THR A 216 -5.70 5.50 -9.74
C THR A 216 -6.45 4.77 -10.85
N GLY A 217 -5.86 4.65 -12.03
CA GLY A 217 -6.43 3.88 -13.13
C GLY A 217 -6.69 2.42 -12.74
N LEU A 218 -5.71 1.76 -12.09
CA LEU A 218 -5.87 0.39 -11.62
C LEU A 218 -6.89 0.28 -10.47
N ALA A 219 -6.88 1.22 -9.52
CA ALA A 219 -7.83 1.23 -8.41
C ALA A 219 -9.28 1.37 -8.90
N ARG A 220 -9.53 2.25 -9.88
CA ARG A 220 -10.83 2.39 -10.55
C ARG A 220 -11.21 1.16 -11.36
N ALA A 221 -10.23 0.50 -12.00
CA ALA A 221 -10.49 -0.73 -12.73
C ALA A 221 -11.03 -1.82 -11.80
N ASP A 222 -10.53 -1.94 -10.56
CA ASP A 222 -11.07 -2.89 -9.56
C ASP A 222 -12.55 -2.65 -9.26
N GLU A 223 -13.00 -1.39 -9.25
CA GLU A 223 -14.41 -1.01 -9.02
C GLU A 223 -15.33 -1.30 -10.21
N ALA A 224 -14.76 -1.54 -11.38
CA ALA A 224 -15.47 -1.87 -12.62
C ALA A 224 -15.34 -3.34 -13.02
N ARG A 225 -14.74 -4.21 -12.19
CA ARG A 225 -14.66 -5.65 -12.47
C ARG A 225 -16.02 -6.33 -12.23
N PRO A 226 -16.47 -7.25 -13.10
CA PRO A 226 -17.63 -8.06 -12.77
C PRO A 226 -17.45 -8.78 -11.43
N PRO A 227 -18.51 -8.96 -10.63
CA PRO A 227 -19.91 -8.67 -10.93
C PRO A 227 -20.36 -7.22 -10.66
N LEU A 228 -19.46 -6.30 -10.27
CA LEU A 228 -19.81 -4.93 -9.89
C LEU A 228 -20.57 -4.20 -11.01
N ALA A 229 -21.60 -3.44 -10.65
CA ALA A 229 -22.55 -2.78 -11.55
C ALA A 229 -21.86 -1.88 -12.60
N ALA A 230 -20.75 -1.25 -12.21
CA ALA A 230 -19.94 -0.38 -13.07
C ALA A 230 -19.20 -1.10 -14.20
N SER A 231 -19.26 -2.44 -14.27
CA SER A 231 -18.56 -3.18 -15.32
C SER A 231 -19.06 -2.85 -16.72
N GLY A 232 -18.13 -2.48 -17.60
CA GLY A 232 -18.39 -2.18 -18.99
C GLY A 232 -18.81 -3.40 -19.82
N TRP A 233 -19.23 -3.13 -21.05
CA TRP A 233 -19.79 -4.13 -21.96
C TRP A 233 -18.92 -5.38 -22.17
N ALA A 234 -17.61 -5.21 -22.33
CA ALA A 234 -16.69 -6.33 -22.53
C ALA A 234 -16.64 -7.25 -21.30
N GLY A 235 -16.56 -6.67 -20.10
CA GLY A 235 -16.62 -7.39 -18.83
C GLY A 235 -17.94 -8.14 -18.66
N ARG A 236 -19.06 -7.51 -19.03
CA ARG A 236 -20.41 -8.14 -18.99
C ARG A 236 -20.56 -9.30 -19.95
N ARG A 237 -20.01 -9.19 -21.16
CA ARG A 237 -20.01 -10.31 -22.12
C ARG A 237 -19.20 -11.49 -21.62
N ARG A 238 -18.00 -11.24 -21.10
CA ARG A 238 -17.17 -12.28 -20.47
C ARG A 238 -17.91 -12.94 -19.31
N TYR A 239 -18.45 -12.14 -18.39
CA TYR A 239 -19.21 -12.63 -17.24
C TYR A 239 -20.41 -13.49 -17.64
N THR A 240 -21.18 -13.07 -18.65
CA THR A 240 -22.33 -13.83 -19.18
C THR A 240 -21.90 -15.18 -19.77
N ARG A 241 -20.81 -15.19 -20.55
CA ARG A 241 -20.24 -16.42 -21.10
C ARG A 241 -19.78 -17.35 -19.99
N ASP A 242 -19.03 -16.83 -19.02
CA ASP A 242 -18.47 -17.62 -17.93
C ASP A 242 -19.58 -18.17 -17.01
N ARG A 243 -20.66 -17.40 -16.80
CA ARG A 243 -21.88 -17.86 -16.10
C ARG A 243 -22.53 -19.04 -16.82
N ARG A 244 -22.67 -19.00 -18.16
CA ARG A 244 -23.24 -20.11 -18.95
C ARG A 244 -22.39 -21.37 -18.81
N HIS A 245 -21.06 -21.23 -18.85
CA HIS A 245 -20.16 -22.36 -18.65
C HIS A 245 -20.24 -22.92 -17.21
N ALA A 246 -20.32 -22.06 -16.20
CA ALA A 246 -20.47 -22.49 -14.82
C ALA A 246 -21.76 -23.31 -14.61
N LEU A 247 -22.86 -22.91 -15.24
CA LEU A 247 -24.14 -23.64 -15.17
C LEU A 247 -24.10 -25.01 -15.86
N ALA A 248 -23.26 -25.18 -16.88
CA ALA A 248 -23.14 -26.43 -17.65
C ALA A 248 -22.18 -27.46 -17.01
N ARG A 249 -21.46 -27.10 -15.94
CA ARG A 249 -20.41 -27.94 -15.33
C ARG A 249 -20.86 -28.57 -14.01
N PRO A 250 -20.20 -29.66 -13.56
CA PRO A 250 -20.42 -30.23 -12.24
C PRO A 250 -20.17 -29.20 -11.13
N ALA A 251 -21.07 -29.15 -10.15
CA ALA A 251 -21.16 -28.08 -9.15
C ALA A 251 -20.00 -27.98 -8.13
N SER A 252 -18.96 -28.80 -8.24
CA SER A 252 -17.85 -28.87 -7.28
C SER A 252 -16.62 -28.05 -7.68
N THR A 253 -16.57 -27.50 -8.90
CA THR A 253 -15.37 -26.81 -9.40
C THR A 253 -15.65 -25.34 -9.66
N PRO A 254 -14.91 -24.41 -9.02
CA PRO A 254 -14.99 -22.99 -9.34
C PRO A 254 -14.75 -22.71 -10.83
N TYR A 255 -15.46 -21.73 -11.40
CA TYR A 255 -15.30 -21.31 -12.79
C TYR A 255 -15.22 -19.78 -12.91
N PRO A 256 -14.30 -19.20 -13.70
CA PRO A 256 -13.32 -19.87 -14.55
C PRO A 256 -12.23 -20.62 -13.78
N PRO A 257 -11.68 -21.73 -14.31
CA PRO A 257 -10.65 -22.52 -13.64
C PRO A 257 -9.32 -21.77 -13.52
N ASP A 258 -9.10 -20.79 -14.40
CA ASP A 258 -7.96 -19.87 -14.46
C ASP A 258 -8.25 -18.55 -13.74
N ALA A 259 -9.34 -18.44 -12.98
CA ALA A 259 -9.60 -17.27 -12.15
C ALA A 259 -8.48 -17.11 -11.11
N ASP A 260 -7.70 -16.03 -11.22
CA ASP A 260 -6.77 -15.64 -10.17
C ASP A 260 -7.54 -15.28 -8.87
N ALA A 261 -6.79 -15.16 -7.76
CA ALA A 261 -7.35 -14.84 -6.45
C ALA A 261 -8.11 -13.48 -6.43
N TRP A 262 -7.84 -12.62 -7.40
CA TRP A 262 -8.33 -11.24 -7.53
C TRP A 262 -9.36 -11.05 -8.64
N SER A 263 -9.89 -12.17 -9.16
CA SER A 263 -10.97 -12.22 -10.12
C SER A 263 -12.23 -12.83 -9.50
N TYR A 264 -13.34 -12.74 -10.23
CA TYR A 264 -14.56 -13.43 -9.85
C TYR A 264 -14.47 -14.92 -10.21
N ALA A 265 -15.15 -15.74 -9.42
CA ALA A 265 -15.36 -17.16 -9.69
C ALA A 265 -16.79 -17.55 -9.29
N PHE A 266 -17.45 -18.32 -10.12
CA PHE A 266 -18.72 -18.97 -9.83
C PHE A 266 -18.48 -20.26 -9.05
N ASP A 267 -19.30 -20.51 -8.04
CA ASP A 267 -19.24 -21.71 -7.20
C ASP A 267 -20.63 -22.16 -6.70
N GLY A 268 -20.70 -23.42 -6.25
CA GLY A 268 -21.84 -23.98 -5.52
C GLY A 268 -22.89 -24.73 -6.35
N ARG A 269 -23.72 -25.51 -5.65
CA ARG A 269 -24.97 -26.08 -6.18
C ARG A 269 -26.10 -25.05 -6.10
N SER A 270 -27.09 -25.22 -6.98
CA SER A 270 -28.30 -24.41 -7.07
C SER A 270 -28.78 -23.91 -5.68
N PRO A 271 -28.88 -22.59 -5.46
CA PRO A 271 -28.65 -21.52 -6.43
C PRO A 271 -27.16 -21.21 -6.67
N LEU A 272 -26.80 -20.91 -7.93
CA LEU A 272 -25.46 -20.50 -8.34
C LEU A 272 -25.01 -19.25 -7.56
N ARG A 273 -23.74 -19.23 -7.14
CA ARG A 273 -23.13 -18.09 -6.45
C ARG A 273 -21.91 -17.59 -7.21
N VAL A 274 -21.58 -16.33 -7.01
CA VAL A 274 -20.34 -15.72 -7.49
C VAL A 274 -19.56 -15.18 -6.30
N SER A 275 -18.27 -15.47 -6.28
CA SER A 275 -17.30 -14.94 -5.33
C SER A 275 -16.34 -14.00 -6.04
N PHE A 276 -16.03 -12.86 -5.44
CA PHE A 276 -15.15 -11.83 -6.01
C PHE A 276 -14.50 -10.98 -4.90
N PRO A 277 -13.33 -10.35 -5.12
CA PRO A 277 -12.70 -9.50 -4.12
C PRO A 277 -13.47 -8.17 -3.96
N CYS A 278 -13.59 -7.70 -2.72
CA CYS A 278 -14.07 -6.34 -2.44
C CYS A 278 -13.09 -5.31 -3.04
N PRO A 279 -13.53 -4.33 -3.86
CA PRO A 279 -12.61 -3.36 -4.44
C PRO A 279 -11.92 -2.49 -3.38
N THR A 280 -12.54 -2.30 -2.21
CA THR A 280 -11.96 -1.51 -1.11
C THR A 280 -10.87 -2.27 -0.34
N CYS A 281 -11.20 -3.45 0.21
CA CYS A 281 -10.33 -4.18 1.14
C CYS A 281 -9.83 -5.54 0.65
N GLN A 282 -10.22 -5.94 -0.57
CA GLN A 282 -9.82 -7.18 -1.24
C GLN A 282 -10.31 -8.48 -0.59
N GLN A 283 -11.01 -8.41 0.55
CA GLN A 283 -11.74 -9.55 1.11
C GLN A 283 -12.70 -10.15 0.09
N ARG A 284 -12.65 -11.47 -0.10
CA ARG A 284 -13.60 -12.17 -0.96
C ARG A 284 -15.01 -12.08 -0.39
N ILE A 285 -15.93 -11.61 -1.22
CA ILE A 285 -17.38 -11.56 -0.98
C ILE A 285 -17.99 -12.68 -1.82
N ARG A 286 -19.09 -13.27 -1.33
CA ARG A 286 -19.85 -14.30 -2.04
C ARG A 286 -21.32 -13.93 -2.05
N VAL A 287 -21.94 -13.90 -3.22
CA VAL A 287 -23.34 -13.47 -3.42
C VAL A 287 -24.08 -14.42 -4.35
N PRO A 288 -25.43 -14.52 -4.26
CA PRO A 288 -26.23 -15.28 -5.22
C PRO A 288 -26.24 -14.62 -6.60
N VAL A 289 -26.31 -15.44 -7.65
CA VAL A 289 -26.44 -14.98 -9.04
C VAL A 289 -27.92 -14.80 -9.39
N ARG A 290 -28.43 -13.57 -9.33
CA ARG A 290 -29.88 -13.28 -9.47
C ARG A 290 -30.23 -11.89 -10.05
N GLY A 291 -29.30 -11.25 -10.75
CA GLY A 291 -29.46 -9.90 -11.31
C GLY A 291 -28.90 -8.82 -10.39
N ARG A 292 -29.52 -7.64 -10.44
CA ARG A 292 -29.11 -6.46 -9.67
C ARG A 292 -29.32 -6.63 -8.18
N MET A 293 -28.29 -6.33 -7.40
CA MET A 293 -28.38 -6.32 -5.94
C MET A 293 -27.30 -5.46 -5.30
N ARG A 294 -27.46 -5.15 -4.01
CA ARG A 294 -26.42 -4.54 -3.19
C ARG A 294 -25.76 -5.60 -2.31
N ALA A 295 -24.43 -5.64 -2.31
CA ALA A 295 -23.63 -6.53 -1.49
C ALA A 295 -22.84 -5.72 -0.47
N ARG A 296 -22.92 -6.07 0.82
CA ARG A 296 -22.11 -5.43 1.86
C ARG A 296 -20.88 -6.29 2.13
N CYS A 297 -19.69 -5.69 2.10
CA CYS A 297 -18.48 -6.35 2.54
C CYS A 297 -18.52 -6.56 4.07
N GLY A 298 -18.37 -7.80 4.53
CA GLY A 298 -18.33 -8.09 5.96
C GLY A 298 -17.08 -7.58 6.69
N LEU A 299 -16.03 -7.18 5.95
CA LEU A 299 -14.77 -6.72 6.53
C LEU A 299 -14.67 -5.19 6.60
N CYS A 300 -14.84 -4.51 5.47
CA CYS A 300 -14.71 -3.04 5.38
C CYS A 300 -16.05 -2.31 5.28
N HIS A 301 -17.17 -3.02 5.43
CA HIS A 301 -18.52 -2.46 5.40
C HIS A 301 -18.95 -1.72 4.12
N SER A 302 -18.09 -1.62 3.10
CA SER A 302 -18.43 -1.05 1.80
C SER A 302 -19.67 -1.73 1.21
N VAL A 303 -20.59 -0.91 0.70
CA VAL A 303 -21.77 -1.37 -0.01
C VAL A 303 -21.50 -1.28 -1.50
N LEU A 304 -21.59 -2.41 -2.18
CA LEU A 304 -21.23 -2.59 -3.58
C LEU A 304 -22.50 -2.84 -4.39
N ASP A 305 -22.72 -2.05 -5.43
CA ASP A 305 -23.77 -2.34 -6.40
C ASP A 305 -23.27 -3.42 -7.35
N CYS A 306 -24.02 -4.50 -7.50
CA CYS A 306 -23.68 -5.68 -8.29
C CYS A 306 -24.78 -5.96 -9.33
N ASP A 307 -24.39 -6.56 -10.44
CA ASP A 307 -25.30 -7.09 -11.46
C ASP A 307 -24.80 -8.49 -11.86
N THR A 308 -25.51 -9.52 -11.37
CA THR A 308 -25.09 -10.95 -11.36
C THR A 308 -25.95 -11.84 -12.28
#